data_AF-A4N1E9-F1
#
_entry.id   AF-A4N1E9-F1
#
_cell.length_a   1.000
_cell.length_b   1.000
_cell.length_c   1.000
_cell.angle_alpha   90.00
_cell.angle_beta   90.00
_cell.angle_gamma   90.00
#
_symmetry.space_group_name_H-M   'P 1'
#
loop_
_entity.id
_entity.type
_entity.pdbx_description
1 polymer ?
#
loop_
_entity_poly.entity_id
_entity_poly.type
_entity_poly.pdbx_seq_one_letter_code
_entity_poly.pdbx_strand_id
1 'polypeptide(L)'
;MHQKIGLFLLLIGLGLFFNDRFDAFAGLNQYSTGVILGVGGALIWVAYGMAQKLMLRKFNSQQILLMMYLGCAIVFMPMVEFSQAQELTPLALICFIYCCLNTLIGYGSYAEALNRWDVSKVSVVITLVPLFTILFSHIVHYFSPADFAAPELNNISYIGAFVVVCGAILSAIGHKLLPHKTH
;
A
#
# COMPACT_ATOMS: atom_id res chain seq x y z
N MET A 1 -9.74 20.70 12.80
CA MET A 1 -9.51 19.96 14.06
C MET A 1 -9.42 18.45 13.82
N HIS A 2 -10.41 17.84 13.15
CA HIS A 2 -10.44 16.40 12.84
C HIS A 2 -9.21 15.84 12.12
N GLN A 3 -8.63 16.56 11.15
CA GLN A 3 -7.41 16.12 10.46
C GLN A 3 -6.20 15.97 11.40
N LYS A 4 -6.04 16.88 12.38
CA LYS A 4 -4.95 16.81 13.37
C LYS A 4 -5.14 15.64 14.33
N ILE A 5 -6.38 15.38 14.74
CA ILE A 5 -6.74 14.26 15.62
C ILE A 5 -6.51 12.92 14.91
N GLY A 6 -6.96 12.80 13.65
CA GLY A 6 -6.73 11.61 12.83
C GLY A 6 -5.25 11.35 12.57
N LEU A 7 -4.46 12.40 12.29
CA LEU A 7 -3.01 12.27 12.16
C LEU A 7 -2.35 11.79 13.44
N PHE A 8 -2.76 12.31 14.61
CA PHE A 8 -2.22 11.87 15.89
C PHE A 8 -2.54 10.41 16.18
N LEU A 9 -3.79 9.97 15.93
CA LEU A 9 -4.20 8.56 16.01
C LEU A 9 -3.39 7.68 15.06
N LEU A 10 -3.15 8.13 13.83
CA LEU A 10 -2.35 7.39 12.85
C LEU A 10 -0.91 7.18 13.35
N LEU A 11 -0.28 8.22 13.91
CA LEU A 11 1.07 8.12 14.47
C LEU A 11 1.14 7.15 15.66
N ILE A 12 0.15 7.19 16.56
CA ILE A 12 0.05 6.24 17.67
C ILE A 12 -0.13 4.82 17.15
N GLY A 13 -1.06 4.62 16.21
CA GLY A 13 -1.33 3.31 15.62
C GLY A 13 -0.09 2.74 14.93
N LEU A 14 0.69 3.57 14.25
CA LEU A 14 1.94 3.18 13.60
C LEU A 14 2.96 2.69 14.64
N GLY A 15 3.11 3.44 15.75
CA GLY A 15 3.97 3.04 16.85
C GLY A 15 3.55 1.73 17.51
N LEU A 16 2.24 1.51 17.69
CA LEU A 16 1.70 0.24 18.20
C LEU A 16 1.89 -0.92 17.21
N PHE A 17 1.72 -0.66 15.91
CA PHE A 17 1.91 -1.66 14.86
C PHE A 17 3.35 -2.19 14.84
N PHE A 18 4.32 -1.29 14.92
CA PHE A 18 5.75 -1.61 14.94
C PHE A 18 6.30 -1.96 16.33
N ASN A 19 5.44 -2.15 17.35
CA ASN A 19 5.87 -2.42 18.72
C ASN A 19 6.90 -3.56 18.82
N ASP A 20 6.63 -4.65 18.12
CA ASP A 20 7.43 -5.87 18.15
C ASP A 20 8.71 -5.78 17.29
N ARG A 21 8.83 -4.73 16.48
CA ARG A 21 9.97 -4.50 15.60
C ARG A 21 10.87 -3.37 16.09
N PHE A 22 10.57 -2.71 17.21
CA PHE A 22 11.40 -1.62 17.77
C PHE A 22 12.83 -2.04 18.09
N ASP A 23 13.05 -3.27 18.54
CA ASP A 23 14.40 -3.79 18.79
C ASP A 23 15.20 -3.93 17.49
N ALA A 24 14.53 -4.17 16.35
CA ALA A 24 15.18 -4.15 15.04
C ALA A 24 15.55 -2.73 14.59
N PHE A 25 14.79 -1.70 15.01
CA PHE A 25 15.16 -0.28 14.78
C PHE A 25 16.41 0.14 15.57
N ALA A 26 16.71 -0.49 16.71
CA ALA A 26 17.89 -0.20 17.52
C ALA A 26 19.20 -0.76 16.91
N GLY A 27 19.11 -1.70 15.97
CA GLY A 27 20.24 -2.24 15.20
C GLY A 27 20.70 -1.26 14.12
N LEU A 28 21.57 -0.32 14.49
CA LEU A 28 21.94 0.89 13.75
C LEU A 28 22.47 0.75 12.30
N ASN A 29 22.70 -0.44 11.74
CA ASN A 29 23.42 -0.56 10.45
C ASN A 29 22.57 -0.99 9.24
N GLN A 30 21.86 -2.12 9.29
CA GLN A 30 21.11 -2.62 8.11
C GLN A 30 19.64 -2.15 8.10
N TYR A 31 19.06 -1.92 9.28
CA TYR A 31 17.67 -1.49 9.42
C TYR A 31 17.48 -0.01 9.02
N SER A 32 18.45 0.85 9.34
CA SER A 32 18.41 2.29 9.04
C SER A 32 18.30 2.57 7.53
N THR A 33 19.07 1.85 6.70
CA THR A 33 18.99 1.96 5.24
C THR A 33 17.61 1.58 4.73
N GLY A 34 17.02 0.50 5.26
CA GLY A 34 15.66 0.08 4.92
C GLY A 34 14.61 1.15 5.25
N VAL A 35 14.74 1.81 6.41
CA VAL A 35 13.86 2.90 6.83
C VAL A 35 13.99 4.11 5.88
N ILE A 36 15.22 4.53 5.55
CA ILE A 36 15.46 5.66 4.64
C ILE A 36 14.89 5.36 3.25
N LEU A 37 15.12 4.16 2.72
CA LEU A 37 14.55 3.71 1.44
C LEU A 37 13.02 3.65 1.51
N GLY A 38 12.44 3.20 2.62
CA GLY A 38 11.00 3.19 2.83
C GLY A 38 10.38 4.58 2.83
N VAL A 39 11.00 5.55 3.53
CA VAL A 39 10.58 6.95 3.51
C VAL A 39 10.72 7.56 2.11
N GLY A 40 11.83 7.30 1.43
CA GLY A 40 12.05 7.73 0.05
C GLY A 40 10.99 7.16 -0.91
N GLY A 41 10.69 5.87 -0.79
CA GLY A 41 9.64 5.20 -1.56
C GLY A 41 8.26 5.79 -1.31
N ALA A 42 7.92 6.11 -0.05
CA ALA A 42 6.66 6.77 0.28
C ALA A 42 6.56 8.17 -0.35
N LEU A 43 7.64 8.96 -0.36
CA LEU A 43 7.67 10.27 -1.02
C LEU A 43 7.50 10.15 -2.54
N ILE A 44 8.18 9.20 -3.17
CA ILE A 44 8.04 8.91 -4.61
C ILE A 44 6.60 8.50 -4.92
N TRP A 45 5.98 7.67 -4.07
CA TRP A 45 4.61 7.23 -4.23
C TRP A 45 3.61 8.39 -4.18
N VAL A 46 3.78 9.31 -3.22
CA VAL A 46 2.94 10.52 -3.12
C VAL A 46 3.11 11.41 -4.35
N ALA A 47 4.35 11.63 -4.79
CA ALA A 47 4.65 12.40 -6.00
C ALA A 47 4.02 11.75 -7.25
N TYR A 48 4.11 10.44 -7.39
CA TYR A 48 3.47 9.66 -8.44
C TYR A 48 1.95 9.84 -8.43
N GLY A 49 1.28 9.68 -7.28
CA GLY A 49 -0.17 9.86 -7.18
C GLY A 49 -0.62 11.28 -7.55
N MET A 50 0.14 12.30 -7.14
CA MET A 50 -0.11 13.70 -7.52
C MET A 50 0.09 13.96 -9.02
N ALA A 51 1.20 13.48 -9.58
CA ALA A 51 1.51 13.62 -11.00
C ALA A 51 0.47 12.89 -11.86
N GLN A 52 0.09 11.67 -11.48
CA GLN A 52 -0.95 10.90 -12.14
C GLN A 52 -2.28 11.66 -12.16
N LYS A 53 -2.71 12.23 -11.03
CA LYS A 53 -3.93 13.04 -10.99
C LYS A 53 -3.86 14.29 -11.87
N LEU A 54 -2.70 14.92 -11.98
CA LEU A 54 -2.51 16.08 -12.86
C LEU A 54 -2.59 15.69 -14.34
N MET A 55 -1.97 14.57 -14.73
CA MET A 55 -1.98 14.06 -16.10
C MET A 55 -3.37 13.58 -16.54
N LEU A 56 -4.17 13.03 -15.62
CA LEU A 56 -5.57 12.62 -15.88
C LEU A 56 -6.48 13.77 -16.35
N ARG A 57 -6.06 15.04 -16.20
CA ARG A 57 -6.78 16.19 -16.77
C ARG A 57 -6.65 16.30 -18.29
N LYS A 58 -5.65 15.66 -18.89
CA LYS A 58 -5.35 15.74 -20.33
C LYS A 58 -5.34 14.38 -21.02
N PHE A 59 -5.09 13.30 -20.29
CA PHE A 59 -4.96 11.95 -20.83
C PHE A 59 -5.89 10.97 -20.11
N ASN A 60 -6.25 9.88 -20.79
CA ASN A 60 -7.00 8.80 -20.18
C ASN A 60 -6.10 7.97 -19.25
N SER A 61 -6.66 7.46 -18.15
CA SER A 61 -6.06 6.51 -17.21
C SER A 61 -5.22 5.43 -17.90
N GLN A 62 -5.76 4.80 -18.94
CA GLN A 62 -5.08 3.71 -19.66
C GLN A 62 -3.83 4.17 -20.42
N GLN A 63 -3.84 5.38 -20.98
CA GLN A 63 -2.71 5.91 -21.75
C GLN A 63 -1.52 6.21 -20.83
N ILE A 64 -1.79 6.81 -19.67
CA ILE A 64 -0.76 7.12 -18.66
C ILE A 64 -0.10 5.83 -18.18
N LEU A 65 -0.92 4.81 -17.84
CA LEU A 65 -0.42 3.52 -17.40
C LEU A 65 0.41 2.82 -18.48
N LEU A 66 -0.05 2.83 -19.74
CA LEU A 66 0.69 2.21 -20.83
C LEU A 66 2.07 2.85 -21.01
N MET A 67 2.16 4.18 -21.00
CA MET A 67 3.44 4.88 -21.09
C MET A 67 4.36 4.54 -19.93
N MET A 68 3.81 4.44 -18.71
CA MET A 68 4.57 4.05 -17.53
C MET A 68 5.10 2.61 -17.64
N TYR A 69 4.26 1.66 -18.05
CA TYR A 69 4.67 0.27 -18.20
C TYR A 69 5.72 0.09 -19.31
N LEU A 70 5.58 0.79 -20.43
CA LEU A 70 6.60 0.78 -21.49
C LEU A 70 7.91 1.40 -21.01
N GLY A 71 7.85 2.51 -20.26
CA GLY A 71 9.03 3.13 -19.67
C GLY A 71 9.75 2.17 -18.70
N CYS A 72 9.01 1.54 -17.79
CA CYS A 72 9.55 0.52 -16.90
C CYS A 72 10.14 -0.66 -17.68
N ALA A 73 9.44 -1.16 -18.71
CA ALA A 73 9.93 -2.26 -19.53
C ALA A 73 11.29 -1.89 -20.17
N ILE A 74 11.42 -0.72 -20.77
CA ILE A 74 12.69 -0.28 -21.39
C ILE A 74 13.82 -0.17 -20.36
N VAL A 75 13.54 0.39 -19.18
CA VAL A 75 14.53 0.60 -18.12
C VAL A 75 14.97 -0.72 -17.49
N PHE A 76 14.04 -1.64 -17.25
CA PHE A 76 14.30 -2.90 -16.55
C PHE A 76 14.69 -4.05 -17.47
N MET A 77 14.32 -4.02 -18.76
CA MET A 77 14.69 -5.05 -19.76
C MET A 77 16.18 -5.43 -19.78
N PRO A 78 17.16 -4.50 -19.71
CA PRO A 78 18.58 -4.89 -19.70
C PRO A 78 19.02 -5.63 -18.43
N MET A 79 18.20 -5.63 -17.37
CA MET A 79 18.48 -6.29 -16.09
C MET A 79 17.69 -7.60 -15.91
N VAL A 80 16.93 -8.04 -16.93
CA VAL A 80 16.10 -9.26 -16.84
C VAL A 80 16.92 -10.52 -17.14
N GLU A 81 16.89 -11.49 -16.23
CA GLU A 81 17.42 -12.83 -16.44
C GLU A 81 16.29 -13.81 -16.77
N PHE A 82 16.25 -14.31 -18.01
CA PHE A 82 15.20 -15.23 -18.47
C PHE A 82 15.31 -16.65 -17.89
N SER A 83 16.47 -17.03 -17.38
CA SER A 83 16.68 -18.34 -16.72
C SER A 83 15.78 -18.52 -15.51
N GLN A 84 15.60 -17.46 -14.72
CA GLN A 84 14.76 -17.49 -13.52
C GLN A 84 13.30 -17.82 -13.85
N ALA A 85 12.80 -17.41 -15.03
CA ALA A 85 11.43 -17.69 -15.47
C ALA A 85 11.20 -19.17 -15.81
N GLN A 86 12.24 -19.91 -16.19
CA GLN A 86 12.14 -21.32 -16.57
C GLN A 86 12.20 -22.26 -15.37
N GLU A 87 12.73 -21.79 -14.23
CA GLU A 87 12.89 -22.56 -13.00
C GLU A 87 11.66 -22.49 -12.06
N LEU A 88 10.62 -21.73 -12.42
CA LEU A 88 9.42 -21.62 -11.58
C LEU A 88 8.65 -22.94 -11.53
N THR A 89 8.27 -23.33 -10.31
CA THR A 89 7.27 -24.38 -10.11
C THR A 89 5.91 -23.93 -10.66
N PRO A 90 5.00 -24.87 -11.02
CA PRO A 90 3.68 -24.53 -11.56
C PRO A 90 2.87 -23.59 -10.65
N LEU A 91 2.98 -23.75 -9.32
CA LEU A 91 2.32 -22.86 -8.35
C LEU A 91 2.92 -21.45 -8.40
N ALA A 92 4.24 -21.33 -8.43
CA ALA A 92 4.91 -20.04 -8.53
C ALA A 92 4.59 -19.32 -9.85
N LEU A 93 4.44 -20.05 -10.96
CA LEU A 93 4.01 -19.49 -12.25
C LEU A 93 2.58 -18.91 -12.18
N ILE A 94 1.64 -19.61 -11.53
CA ILE A 94 0.28 -19.09 -11.32
C ILE A 94 0.31 -17.83 -10.45
N CYS A 95 1.08 -17.83 -9.36
CA CYS A 95 1.26 -16.66 -8.51
C CYS A 95 1.89 -15.48 -9.27
N PHE A 96 2.86 -15.75 -10.14
CA PHE A 96 3.50 -14.74 -10.98
C PHE A 96 2.50 -14.10 -11.96
N ILE A 97 1.74 -14.91 -12.71
CA ILE A 97 0.69 -14.42 -13.62
C ILE A 97 -0.36 -13.62 -12.84
N TYR A 98 -0.79 -14.12 -11.68
CA TYR A 98 -1.72 -13.41 -10.80
C TYR A 98 -1.16 -12.06 -10.36
N CYS A 99 0.12 -11.98 -9.97
CA CYS A 99 0.77 -10.74 -9.56
C CYS A 99 0.81 -9.71 -10.71
N CYS A 100 1.11 -10.16 -11.94
CA CYS A 100 1.07 -9.30 -13.12
C CYS A 100 -0.33 -8.75 -13.40
N LEU A 101 -1.35 -9.61 -13.36
CA LEU A 101 -2.74 -9.20 -13.57
C LEU A 101 -3.24 -8.29 -12.43
N ASN A 102 -2.91 -8.59 -11.18
CA ASN A 102 -3.25 -7.80 -10.02
C ASN A 102 -2.65 -6.39 -10.11
N THR A 103 -1.39 -6.28 -10.54
CA THR A 103 -0.73 -5.00 -10.79
C THR A 103 -1.49 -4.22 -11.87
N LEU A 104 -1.77 -4.84 -13.02
CA LEU A 104 -2.47 -4.17 -14.12
C LEU A 104 -3.86 -3.66 -13.71
N ILE A 105 -4.67 -4.54 -13.10
CA ILE A 105 -6.03 -4.23 -12.67
C ILE A 105 -6.03 -3.23 -11.50
N GLY A 106 -5.11 -3.40 -10.54
CA GLY A 106 -5.00 -2.58 -9.34
C GLY A 106 -4.63 -1.13 -9.68
N TYR A 107 -3.55 -0.93 -10.46
CA TYR A 107 -3.16 0.41 -10.90
C TYR A 107 -4.19 1.03 -11.86
N GLY A 108 -4.82 0.23 -12.72
CA GLY A 108 -5.88 0.72 -13.60
C GLY A 108 -7.09 1.22 -12.81
N SER A 109 -7.53 0.45 -11.83
CA SER A 109 -8.62 0.82 -10.91
C SER A 109 -8.24 2.04 -10.05
N TYR A 110 -7.00 2.12 -9.59
CA TYR A 110 -6.49 3.27 -8.84
C TYR A 110 -6.49 4.55 -9.67
N ALA A 111 -5.99 4.49 -10.91
CA ALA A 111 -6.01 5.64 -11.83
C ALA A 111 -7.43 6.11 -12.11
N GLU A 112 -8.35 5.18 -12.36
CA GLU A 112 -9.75 5.51 -12.60
C GLU A 112 -10.44 6.07 -11.35
N ALA A 113 -10.10 5.56 -10.16
CA ALA A 113 -10.56 6.12 -8.91
C ALA A 113 -10.05 7.56 -8.69
N LEU A 114 -8.79 7.87 -9.03
CA LEU A 114 -8.26 9.23 -8.98
C LEU A 114 -8.92 10.18 -9.98
N ASN A 115 -9.37 9.65 -11.12
CA ASN A 115 -10.10 10.40 -12.15
C ASN A 115 -11.53 10.75 -11.67
N ARG A 116 -12.20 9.81 -11.00
CA ARG A 116 -13.60 9.96 -10.59
C ARG A 116 -13.79 10.53 -9.19
N TRP A 117 -12.84 10.32 -8.27
CA TRP A 117 -12.96 10.68 -6.86
C TRP A 117 -11.90 11.68 -6.40
N ASP A 118 -12.21 12.38 -5.31
CA ASP A 118 -11.23 13.17 -4.58
C ASP A 118 -10.10 12.30 -4.05
N VAL A 119 -8.87 12.83 -4.03
CA VAL A 119 -7.67 12.10 -3.54
C VAL A 119 -7.90 11.62 -2.11
N SER A 120 -8.61 12.41 -1.28
CA SER A 120 -8.94 12.04 0.09
C SER A 120 -9.78 10.77 0.18
N LYS A 121 -10.74 10.55 -0.74
CA LYS A 121 -11.57 9.33 -0.75
C LYS A 121 -10.75 8.13 -1.19
N VAL A 122 -9.94 8.29 -2.23
CA VAL A 122 -9.05 7.23 -2.73
C VAL A 122 -8.04 6.83 -1.66
N SER A 123 -7.48 7.80 -0.94
CA SER A 123 -6.54 7.58 0.17
C SER A 123 -7.17 6.75 1.30
N VAL A 124 -8.43 7.00 1.65
CA VAL A 124 -9.15 6.17 2.64
C VAL A 124 -9.24 4.71 2.20
N VAL A 125 -9.61 4.46 0.95
CA VAL A 125 -9.71 3.08 0.45
C VAL A 125 -8.35 2.39 0.46
N ILE A 126 -7.28 3.09 0.08
CA ILE A 126 -5.91 2.54 0.13
C ILE A 126 -5.49 2.20 1.56
N THR A 127 -5.90 3.01 2.55
CA THR A 127 -5.56 2.72 3.95
C THR A 127 -6.22 1.47 4.50
N LEU A 128 -7.27 0.95 3.84
CA LEU A 128 -7.90 -0.33 4.19
C LEU A 128 -7.13 -1.54 3.65
N VAL A 129 -6.26 -1.36 2.65
CA VAL A 129 -5.54 -2.44 1.99
C VAL A 129 -4.76 -3.30 2.98
N PRO A 130 -3.95 -2.74 3.92
CA PRO A 130 -3.20 -3.55 4.88
C PRO A 130 -4.10 -4.42 5.77
N LEU A 131 -5.29 -3.94 6.15
CA LEU A 131 -6.23 -4.75 6.96
C LEU A 131 -6.77 -5.93 6.16
N PHE A 132 -7.15 -5.71 4.91
CA PHE A 132 -7.58 -6.80 4.03
C PHE A 132 -6.42 -7.76 3.75
N THR A 133 -5.20 -7.28 3.57
CA THR A 133 -4.01 -8.12 3.42
C THR A 133 -3.82 -9.02 4.63
N ILE A 134 -3.89 -8.47 5.85
CA ILE A 134 -3.76 -9.25 7.09
C ILE A 134 -4.89 -10.28 7.20
N LEU A 135 -6.14 -9.87 6.94
CA LEU A 135 -7.31 -10.75 6.98
C LEU A 135 -7.18 -11.91 5.99
N PHE A 136 -6.85 -11.62 4.73
CA PHE A 136 -6.67 -12.65 3.70
C PHE A 136 -5.48 -13.55 4.01
N SER A 137 -4.39 -13.02 4.58
CA SER A 137 -3.25 -13.84 5.01
C SER A 137 -3.65 -14.87 6.06
N HIS A 138 -4.52 -14.52 7.01
CA HIS A 138 -5.07 -15.49 7.98
C HIS A 138 -5.95 -16.53 7.32
N ILE A 139 -6.83 -16.10 6.41
CA ILE A 139 -7.74 -17.02 5.69
C ILE A 139 -6.92 -18.03 4.88
N VAL A 140 -5.93 -17.56 4.13
CA VAL A 140 -5.09 -18.42 3.29
C VAL A 140 -4.24 -19.37 4.13
N HIS A 141 -3.65 -18.89 5.24
CA HIS A 141 -2.92 -19.75 6.17
C HIS A 141 -3.82 -20.84 6.77
N TYR A 142 -5.08 -20.53 7.09
CA TYR A 142 -6.04 -21.51 7.58
C TYR A 142 -6.34 -22.62 6.55
N PHE A 143 -6.39 -22.28 5.26
CA PHE A 143 -6.67 -23.25 4.19
C PHE A 143 -5.44 -24.06 3.74
N SER A 144 -4.25 -23.45 3.69
CA SER A 144 -2.99 -24.15 3.40
C SER A 144 -1.85 -23.68 4.32
N PRO A 145 -1.74 -24.24 5.54
CA PRO A 145 -0.71 -23.85 6.50
C PRO A 145 0.69 -24.37 6.14
N ALA A 146 0.78 -25.36 5.23
CA ALA A 146 2.06 -25.92 4.78
C ALA A 146 2.77 -25.01 3.76
N ASP A 147 2.01 -24.29 2.93
CA ASP A 147 2.55 -23.42 1.88
C ASP A 147 2.65 -21.95 2.32
N PHE A 148 1.88 -21.52 3.33
CA PHE A 148 1.80 -20.13 3.78
C PHE A 148 2.13 -20.02 5.28
N ALA A 149 3.15 -19.24 5.61
CA ALA A 149 3.50 -18.95 7.00
C ALA A 149 2.40 -18.14 7.71
N ALA A 150 2.22 -18.37 9.01
CA ALA A 150 1.31 -17.58 9.83
C ALA A 150 1.80 -16.11 9.88
N PRO A 151 0.89 -15.12 9.85
CA PRO A 151 1.27 -13.74 10.10
C PRO A 151 1.91 -13.59 11.49
N GLU A 152 3.20 -13.24 11.55
CA GLU A 152 3.91 -12.93 12.81
C GLU A 152 3.50 -11.54 13.34
N LEU A 153 2.25 -11.42 13.78
CA LEU A 153 1.69 -10.20 14.36
C LEU A 153 1.24 -10.49 15.78
N ASN A 154 1.74 -9.69 16.73
CA ASN A 154 1.27 -9.72 18.11
C ASN A 154 -0.13 -9.04 18.21
N ASN A 155 -0.89 -9.34 19.25
CA ASN A 155 -2.19 -8.73 19.57
C ASN A 155 -2.14 -7.20 19.57
N ILE A 156 -1.01 -6.62 20.02
CA ILE A 156 -0.77 -5.17 19.99
C ILE A 156 -0.67 -4.64 18.56
N SER A 157 -0.03 -5.38 17.65
CA SER A 157 0.10 -4.99 16.25
C SER A 157 -1.25 -5.01 15.53
N TYR A 158 -2.16 -5.93 15.86
CA TYR A 158 -3.53 -5.90 15.32
C TYR A 158 -4.31 -4.67 15.78
N ILE A 159 -4.21 -4.31 17.06
CA ILE A 159 -4.82 -3.09 17.60
C ILE A 159 -4.20 -1.86 16.91
N GLY A 160 -2.88 -1.84 16.75
CA GLY A 160 -2.16 -0.81 16.01
C GLY A 160 -2.67 -0.64 14.59
N ALA A 161 -2.81 -1.74 13.83
CA ALA A 161 -3.33 -1.72 12.47
C ALA A 161 -4.75 -1.11 12.41
N PHE A 162 -5.64 -1.50 13.32
CA PHE A 162 -6.99 -0.94 13.38
C PHE A 162 -6.97 0.57 13.69
N VAL A 163 -6.16 0.99 14.66
CA VAL A 163 -5.98 2.39 15.04
C VAL A 163 -5.40 3.22 13.89
N VAL A 164 -4.43 2.70 13.13
CA VAL A 164 -3.88 3.36 11.92
C VAL A 164 -4.98 3.65 10.93
N VAL A 165 -5.82 2.67 10.62
CA VAL A 165 -6.90 2.83 9.63
C VAL A 165 -7.96 3.81 10.14
N CYS A 166 -8.40 3.69 11.39
CA CYS A 166 -9.33 4.65 11.98
C CYS A 166 -8.77 6.08 11.96
N GLY A 167 -7.50 6.25 12.31
CA GLY A 167 -6.79 7.54 12.25
C GLY A 167 -6.70 8.09 10.83
N ALA A 168 -6.39 7.24 9.84
CA ALA A 168 -6.32 7.60 8.44
C ALA A 168 -7.69 8.05 7.88
N ILE A 169 -8.76 7.31 8.18
CA ILE A 169 -10.14 7.66 7.80
C ILE A 169 -10.55 8.99 8.41
N LEU A 170 -10.31 9.17 9.70
CA LEU A 170 -10.64 10.40 10.42
C LEU A 170 -9.82 11.60 9.90
N SER A 171 -8.56 11.36 9.52
CA SER A 171 -7.71 12.40 8.95
C SER A 171 -8.20 12.85 7.57
N ALA A 172 -8.54 11.89 6.71
CA ALA A 172 -8.90 12.14 5.32
C ALA A 172 -10.33 12.67 5.14
N ILE A 173 -11.31 12.18 5.92
CA ILE A 173 -12.74 12.49 5.74
C ILE A 173 -13.42 12.94 7.05
N GLY A 174 -12.70 13.10 8.15
CA GLY A 174 -13.29 13.49 9.45
C GLY A 174 -14.10 14.79 9.42
N HIS A 175 -13.79 15.74 8.53
CA HIS A 175 -14.59 16.95 8.35
C HIS A 175 -15.96 16.72 7.68
N LYS A 176 -16.16 15.63 6.93
CA LYS A 176 -17.46 15.23 6.36
C LYS A 176 -18.23 14.27 7.27
N LEU A 177 -17.53 13.43 8.04
CA LEU A 177 -18.14 12.45 8.95
C LEU A 177 -18.66 13.08 10.25
N LEU A 178 -17.97 14.11 10.75
CA LEU A 178 -18.38 14.89 11.91
C LEU A 178 -18.71 16.31 11.45
N PRO A 179 -19.87 16.53 10.79
CA PRO A 179 -20.30 17.87 10.46
C PRO A 179 -20.48 18.64 11.77
N HIS A 180 -19.67 19.67 11.96
CA HIS A 180 -19.87 20.63 13.03
C HIS A 180 -21.23 21.29 12.78
N LYS A 181 -22.25 20.96 13.59
CA LYS A 181 -23.42 21.83 13.71
C LYS A 181 -22.93 23.14 14.33
N THR A 182 -22.61 24.11 13.48
CA THR A 182 -22.57 25.51 13.88
C THR A 182 -23.98 25.90 14.33
N HIS A 183 -24.14 26.09 15.63
CA HIS A 183 -25.17 26.98 16.18
C HIS A 183 -24.62 28.39 16.22
#